data_AF-A0A0M5LWG2-F1
#
_entry.id   AF-A0A0M5LWG2-F1
#
_cell.length_a   1.000
_cell.length_b   1.000
_cell.length_c   1.000
_cell.angle_alpha   90.00
_cell.angle_beta   90.00
_cell.angle_gamma   90.00
#
_symmetry.space_group_name_H-M   'P 1'
#
loop_
_entity.id
_entity.type
_entity.pdbx_description
1 polymer ?
#
loop_
_entity_poly.entity_id
_entity_poly.type
_entity_poly.pdbx_seq_one_letter_code
_entity_poly.pdbx_strand_id
1 'polypeptide(L)'
;MDPVMDAVVVAVEAGRAGDRTGARARFDALWEQVGADGDPFHRCTLAHYAADVQDDPHTELVWDERALAAADELTDERVQRHHASLSVGGFLPSLHLNLADVYRRLGDDERARHHLTRARDRVGALPDDGYGAMIRAGIGRCGERLDLGDRS
;
A
#
# COMPACT_ATOMS: atom_id res chain seq x y z
N MET A 1 -5.61 -20.37 -9.50
CA MET A 1 -4.59 -20.32 -8.44
C MET A 1 -3.47 -19.45 -8.96
N ASP A 2 -3.04 -18.48 -8.17
CA ASP A 2 -2.08 -17.46 -8.57
C ASP A 2 -0.88 -17.56 -7.60
N PRO A 3 0.20 -18.28 -7.98
CA PRO A 3 1.27 -18.64 -7.05
C PRO A 3 1.96 -17.44 -6.40
N VAL A 4 2.03 -16.31 -7.10
CA VAL A 4 2.62 -15.08 -6.54
C VAL A 4 1.73 -14.52 -5.46
N MET A 5 0.42 -14.45 -5.70
CA MET A 5 -0.55 -13.98 -4.70
C MET A 5 -0.62 -14.92 -3.50
N ASP A 6 -0.55 -16.23 -3.70
CA ASP A 6 -0.49 -17.20 -2.62
C ASP A 6 0.78 -16.99 -1.74
N ALA A 7 1.93 -16.72 -2.37
CA ALA A 7 3.16 -16.43 -1.64
C ALA A 7 3.13 -15.07 -0.91
N VAL A 8 2.48 -14.05 -1.50
CA VAL A 8 2.22 -12.77 -0.82
C VAL A 8 1.37 -13.00 0.43
N VAL A 9 0.30 -13.80 0.35
CA VAL A 9 -0.53 -14.14 1.52
C VAL A 9 0.31 -14.78 2.63
N VAL A 10 1.16 -15.75 2.30
CA VAL A 10 2.07 -16.39 3.28
C VAL A 10 3.01 -15.37 3.94
N ALA A 11 3.57 -14.43 3.18
CA ALA A 11 4.45 -13.39 3.72
C ALA A 11 3.70 -12.42 4.65
N VAL A 12 2.47 -12.02 4.28
CA VAL A 12 1.59 -11.21 5.11
C VAL A 12 1.25 -11.93 6.43
N GLU A 13 0.90 -13.21 6.37
CA GLU A 13 0.58 -14.01 7.55
C GLU A 13 1.77 -14.12 8.51
N ALA A 14 2.98 -14.35 7.99
CA ALA A 14 4.20 -14.35 8.79
C ALA A 14 4.42 -13.01 9.50
N GLY A 15 4.24 -11.89 8.79
CA GLY A 15 4.35 -10.55 9.37
C GLY A 15 3.33 -10.30 10.48
N ARG A 16 2.07 -10.70 10.26
CA ARG A 16 0.99 -10.62 11.27
C ARG A 16 1.24 -11.50 12.49
N ALA A 17 1.90 -12.63 12.32
CA ALA A 17 2.33 -13.52 13.41
C ALA A 17 3.55 -12.98 14.19
N GLY A 18 4.12 -11.84 13.78
CA GLY A 18 5.26 -11.19 14.43
C GLY A 18 6.63 -11.51 13.80
N ASP A 19 6.69 -12.39 12.81
CA ASP A 19 7.91 -12.67 12.04
C ASP A 19 8.15 -11.58 10.98
N ARG A 20 8.37 -10.33 11.40
CA ARG A 20 8.63 -9.19 10.49
C ARG A 20 9.88 -9.43 9.65
N THR A 21 10.97 -9.93 10.24
CA THR A 21 12.22 -10.22 9.53
C THR A 21 12.03 -11.29 8.45
N GLY A 22 11.34 -12.39 8.78
CA GLY A 22 11.06 -13.43 7.79
C GLY A 22 10.05 -12.98 6.74
N ALA A 23 9.09 -12.11 7.07
CA ALA A 23 8.18 -11.52 6.09
C ALA A 23 8.95 -10.64 5.09
N ARG A 24 9.84 -9.75 5.58
CA ARG A 24 10.72 -8.93 4.73
C ARG A 24 11.53 -9.77 3.76
N ALA A 25 12.23 -10.78 4.26
CA ALA A 25 13.04 -11.67 3.42
C ALA A 25 12.21 -12.38 2.32
N ARG A 26 10.95 -12.73 2.62
CA ARG A 26 10.03 -13.32 1.62
C ARG A 26 9.57 -12.30 0.59
N PHE A 27 9.24 -11.08 1.00
CA PHE A 27 8.88 -10.01 0.06
C PHE A 27 10.04 -9.62 -0.86
N ASP A 28 11.26 -9.53 -0.33
CA ASP A 28 12.45 -9.27 -1.12
C ASP A 28 12.68 -10.34 -2.19
N ALA A 29 12.62 -11.63 -1.79
CA ALA A 29 12.77 -12.75 -2.72
C ALA A 29 11.65 -12.78 -3.78
N LEU A 30 10.41 -12.49 -3.38
CA LEU A 30 9.29 -12.41 -4.31
C LEU A 30 9.45 -11.24 -5.29
N TRP A 31 9.97 -10.09 -4.83
CA TRP A 31 10.22 -8.95 -5.70
C TRP A 31 11.28 -9.25 -6.76
N GLU A 32 12.36 -9.91 -6.37
CA GLU A 32 13.38 -10.40 -7.31
C GLU A 32 12.80 -11.39 -8.33
N GLN A 33 11.92 -12.28 -7.89
CA GLN A 33 11.25 -13.25 -8.77
C GLN A 33 10.28 -12.58 -9.76
N VAL A 34 9.47 -11.62 -9.29
CA VAL A 34 8.48 -10.92 -10.11
C VAL A 34 9.19 -9.99 -11.11
N GLY A 35 10.23 -9.29 -10.66
CA GLY A 35 11.02 -8.37 -11.48
C GLY A 35 10.29 -7.08 -11.87
N ALA A 36 11.03 -6.16 -12.48
CA ALA A 36 10.51 -4.85 -12.88
C ALA A 36 9.43 -4.94 -13.98
N ASP A 37 9.55 -5.93 -14.87
CA ASP A 37 8.57 -6.16 -15.97
C ASP A 37 7.47 -7.17 -15.59
N GLY A 38 7.42 -7.52 -14.30
CA GLY A 38 6.40 -8.42 -13.76
C GLY A 38 5.00 -7.82 -13.80
N ASP A 39 4.01 -8.67 -13.55
CA ASP A 39 2.61 -8.26 -13.56
C ASP A 39 2.35 -7.09 -12.59
N PRO A 40 1.76 -5.97 -13.05
CA PRO A 40 1.56 -4.79 -12.21
C PRO A 40 0.69 -5.04 -10.97
N PHE A 41 -0.24 -5.99 -11.02
CA PHE A 41 -1.09 -6.33 -9.87
C PHE A 41 -0.29 -7.05 -8.79
N HIS A 42 0.61 -7.95 -9.21
CA HIS A 42 1.55 -8.60 -8.30
C HIS A 42 2.51 -7.59 -7.70
N ARG A 43 3.14 -6.74 -8.53
CA ARG A 43 4.08 -5.71 -8.08
C ARG A 43 3.42 -4.74 -7.09
N CYS A 44 2.23 -4.24 -7.42
CA CYS A 44 1.47 -3.33 -6.55
C CYS A 44 1.13 -3.96 -5.20
N THR A 45 0.56 -5.17 -5.22
CA THR A 45 0.08 -5.81 -3.99
C THR A 45 1.24 -6.26 -3.11
N LEU A 46 2.28 -6.84 -3.70
CA LEU A 46 3.50 -7.22 -3.01
C LEU A 46 4.14 -6.00 -2.35
N ALA A 47 4.36 -4.92 -3.11
CA ALA A 47 5.03 -3.73 -2.59
C ALA A 47 4.23 -3.06 -1.47
N HIS A 48 2.90 -3.01 -1.59
CA HIS A 48 2.01 -2.47 -0.55
C HIS A 48 2.20 -3.21 0.79
N TYR A 49 2.21 -4.54 0.78
CA TYR A 49 2.40 -5.32 2.01
C TYR A 49 3.85 -5.39 2.47
N ALA A 50 4.82 -5.26 1.56
CA ALA A 50 6.23 -5.18 1.91
C ALA A 50 6.56 -3.91 2.70
N ALA A 51 5.85 -2.80 2.46
CA ALA A 51 5.98 -1.55 3.20
C ALA A 51 5.63 -1.74 4.69
N ASP A 52 4.49 -2.38 5.00
CA ASP A 52 3.95 -2.55 6.37
C ASP A 52 4.90 -3.28 7.34
N VAL A 53 5.81 -4.10 6.80
CA VAL A 53 6.76 -4.90 7.58
C VAL A 53 8.13 -4.25 7.76
N GLN A 54 8.36 -3.05 7.21
CA GLN A 54 9.62 -2.32 7.41
C GLN A 54 9.67 -1.65 8.78
N ASP A 55 10.85 -1.59 9.39
CA ASP A 55 11.04 -0.88 10.67
C ASP A 55 11.56 0.55 10.46
N ASP A 56 12.21 0.79 9.31
CA ASP A 56 12.75 2.08 8.90
C ASP A 56 11.77 2.78 7.92
N PRO A 57 11.27 3.99 8.25
CA PRO A 57 10.37 4.74 7.38
C PRO A 57 10.95 5.08 6.00
N HIS A 58 12.27 5.20 5.85
CA HIS A 58 12.86 5.43 4.53
C HIS A 58 12.73 4.18 3.63
N THR A 59 12.92 2.99 4.19
CA THR A 59 12.73 1.73 3.47
C THR A 59 11.25 1.48 3.16
N GLU A 60 10.36 1.81 4.10
CA GLU A 60 8.91 1.79 3.89
C GLU A 60 8.50 2.67 2.70
N LEU A 61 8.98 3.92 2.67
CA LEU A 61 8.70 4.87 1.59
C LEU A 61 9.07 4.31 0.21
N VAL A 62 10.23 3.65 0.08
CA VAL A 62 10.65 3.05 -1.19
C VAL A 62 9.65 1.98 -1.67
N TRP A 63 9.08 1.21 -0.74
CA TRP A 63 8.07 0.21 -1.07
C TRP A 63 6.72 0.82 -1.42
N ASP A 64 6.28 1.84 -0.68
CA ASP A 64 5.05 2.56 -1.01
C ASP A 64 5.11 3.26 -2.37
N GLU A 65 6.25 3.87 -2.72
CA GLU A 65 6.48 4.47 -4.04
C GLU A 65 6.44 3.42 -5.16
N ARG A 66 7.02 2.23 -4.92
CA ARG A 66 6.93 1.09 -5.86
C ARG A 66 5.49 0.62 -6.04
N ALA A 67 4.71 0.56 -4.96
CA ALA A 67 3.32 0.16 -5.01
C ALA A 67 2.49 1.15 -5.84
N LEU A 68 2.67 2.45 -5.60
CA LEU A 68 1.98 3.49 -6.38
C LEU A 68 2.39 3.47 -7.86
N ALA A 69 3.69 3.35 -8.16
CA ALA A 69 4.17 3.27 -9.53
C ALA A 69 3.59 2.06 -10.29
N ALA A 70 3.51 0.89 -9.64
CA ALA A 70 2.88 -0.28 -10.23
C ALA A 70 1.35 -0.10 -10.39
N ALA A 71 0.70 0.64 -9.50
CA ALA A 71 -0.72 0.95 -9.62
C ALA A 71 -1.06 1.85 -10.80
N ASP A 72 -0.14 2.73 -11.21
CA ASP A 72 -0.30 3.56 -12.42
C ASP A 72 -0.30 2.73 -13.72
N GLU A 73 0.26 1.52 -13.68
CA GLU A 73 0.26 0.56 -14.81
C GLU A 73 -0.98 -0.37 -14.79
N LEU A 74 -1.82 -0.32 -13.74
CA LEU A 74 -2.97 -1.20 -13.59
C LEU A 74 -4.16 -0.79 -14.46
N THR A 75 -4.93 -1.81 -14.85
CA THR A 75 -6.26 -1.63 -15.44
C THR A 75 -7.31 -2.37 -14.60
N ASP A 76 -8.56 -1.89 -14.65
CA ASP A 76 -9.67 -2.54 -13.95
C ASP A 76 -9.85 -3.99 -14.44
N GLU A 77 -9.68 -4.25 -15.74
CA GLU A 77 -9.77 -5.60 -16.29
C GLU A 77 -8.71 -6.53 -15.68
N ARG A 78 -7.51 -6.01 -15.39
CA ARG A 78 -6.45 -6.84 -14.81
C ARG A 78 -6.75 -7.21 -13.36
N VAL A 79 -7.20 -6.26 -12.54
CA VAL A 79 -7.51 -6.54 -11.12
C VAL A 79 -8.77 -7.41 -11.00
N GLN A 80 -9.75 -7.24 -11.89
CA GLN A 80 -10.97 -8.04 -11.90
C GLN A 80 -10.75 -9.51 -12.31
N ARG A 81 -9.71 -9.81 -13.10
CA ARG A 81 -9.28 -11.20 -13.35
C ARG A 81 -8.86 -11.93 -12.06
N HIS A 82 -8.37 -11.20 -11.06
CA HIS A 82 -8.07 -11.78 -9.76
C HIS A 82 -9.35 -11.92 -8.91
N HIS A 83 -10.13 -10.84 -8.79
CA HIS A 83 -11.43 -10.89 -8.13
C HIS A 83 -12.38 -9.82 -8.67
N ALA A 84 -13.59 -10.19 -9.05
CA ALA A 84 -14.53 -9.33 -9.79
C ALA A 84 -14.96 -8.05 -9.04
N SER A 85 -14.85 -8.02 -7.71
CA SER A 85 -15.17 -6.82 -6.91
C SER A 85 -14.04 -5.81 -6.83
N LEU A 86 -12.84 -6.13 -7.33
CA LEU A 86 -11.69 -5.23 -7.29
C LEU A 86 -11.78 -4.18 -8.40
N SER A 87 -11.26 -3.00 -8.11
CA SER A 87 -11.02 -1.92 -9.07
C SER A 87 -9.72 -1.22 -8.70
N VAL A 88 -9.03 -0.64 -9.69
CA VAL A 88 -7.82 0.16 -9.45
C VAL A 88 -8.14 1.32 -8.51
N GLY A 89 -9.31 1.95 -8.70
CA GLY A 89 -9.82 3.01 -7.84
C GLY A 89 -9.97 2.61 -6.36
N GLY A 90 -10.20 1.32 -6.08
CA GLY A 90 -10.27 0.79 -4.71
C GLY A 90 -8.92 0.73 -3.99
N PHE A 91 -7.80 0.64 -4.73
CA PHE A 91 -6.44 0.60 -4.15
C PHE A 91 -5.87 1.99 -3.90
N LEU A 92 -6.10 2.94 -4.82
CA LEU A 92 -5.42 4.24 -4.80
C LEU A 92 -5.58 5.02 -3.48
N PRO A 93 -6.74 5.05 -2.79
CA PRO A 93 -6.86 5.71 -1.49
C PRO A 93 -5.92 5.15 -0.43
N SER A 94 -5.72 3.83 -0.36
CA SER A 94 -4.81 3.23 0.64
C SER A 94 -3.35 3.48 0.30
N LEU A 95 -2.98 3.40 -0.99
CA LEU A 95 -1.61 3.69 -1.43
C LEU A 95 -1.21 5.14 -1.13
N HIS A 96 -2.10 6.09 -1.43
CA HIS A 96 -1.86 7.49 -1.08
C HIS A 96 -1.89 7.74 0.42
N LEU A 97 -2.71 7.01 1.20
CA LEU A 97 -2.72 7.11 2.65
C LEU A 97 -1.36 6.68 3.25
N ASN A 98 -0.80 5.55 2.80
CA ASN A 98 0.51 5.09 3.28
C ASN A 98 1.61 6.13 2.99
N LEU A 99 1.66 6.65 1.75
CA LEU A 99 2.61 7.70 1.38
C LEU A 99 2.43 8.97 2.22
N ALA A 100 1.19 9.38 2.49
CA ALA A 100 0.94 10.53 3.35
C ALA A 100 1.47 10.30 4.77
N ASP A 101 1.27 9.10 5.31
CA ASP A 101 1.69 8.74 6.66
C ASP A 101 3.22 8.63 6.79
N VAL A 102 3.90 8.00 5.83
CA VAL A 102 5.36 7.84 5.88
C VAL A 102 6.08 9.18 5.64
N TYR A 103 5.62 10.01 4.69
CA TYR A 103 6.17 11.37 4.53
C TYR A 103 5.94 12.22 5.79
N ARG A 104 4.78 12.09 6.45
CA ARG A 104 4.52 12.73 7.73
C ARG A 104 5.53 12.30 8.79
N ARG A 105 5.77 10.99 8.96
CA ARG A 105 6.77 10.48 9.93
C ARG A 105 8.19 10.94 9.60
N LEU A 106 8.51 11.11 8.32
CA LEU A 106 9.79 11.65 7.84
C LEU A 106 9.90 13.20 7.92
N GLY A 107 8.82 13.89 8.28
CA GLY A 107 8.80 15.36 8.39
C GLY A 107 8.64 16.12 7.07
N ASP A 108 8.34 15.43 5.96
CA ASP A 108 8.04 16.05 4.66
C ASP A 108 6.55 16.38 4.57
N ASP A 109 6.16 17.48 5.22
CA ASP A 109 4.77 17.89 5.32
C ASP A 109 4.14 18.27 3.97
N GLU A 110 4.94 18.77 3.04
CA GLU A 110 4.46 19.15 1.71
C GLU A 110 3.99 17.92 0.96
N ARG A 111 4.84 16.89 0.86
CA ARG A 111 4.46 15.63 0.23
C ARG A 111 3.39 14.89 1.00
N ALA A 112 3.43 14.91 2.34
CA ALA A 112 2.36 14.33 3.15
C ALA A 112 0.98 14.94 2.81
N ARG A 113 0.89 16.28 2.72
CA ARG A 113 -0.35 16.97 2.33
C ARG A 113 -0.76 16.68 0.89
N HIS A 114 0.21 16.56 -0.03
CA HIS A 114 -0.06 16.17 -1.40
C HIS A 114 -0.76 14.81 -1.46
N HIS A 115 -0.14 13.77 -0.89
CA HIS A 115 -0.70 12.41 -0.92
C HIS A 115 -2.02 12.31 -0.16
N LEU A 116 -2.15 13.01 0.97
CA LEU A 116 -3.41 13.04 1.71
C LEU A 116 -4.56 13.64 0.90
N THR A 117 -4.30 14.68 0.12
CA THR A 117 -5.28 15.28 -0.80
C THR A 117 -5.67 14.26 -1.89
N ARG A 118 -4.69 13.59 -2.50
CA ARG A 118 -4.94 12.56 -3.52
C ARG A 118 -5.77 11.39 -2.98
N ALA A 119 -5.54 10.98 -1.72
CA ALA A 119 -6.34 9.97 -1.05
C ALA A 119 -7.79 10.44 -0.86
N ARG A 120 -7.99 11.67 -0.36
CA ARG A 120 -9.30 12.30 -0.16
C ARG A 120 -10.11 12.41 -1.45
N ASP A 121 -9.50 12.79 -2.55
CA ASP A 121 -10.18 12.91 -3.86
C ASP A 121 -10.73 11.57 -4.37
N ARG A 122 -10.21 10.45 -3.86
CA ARG A 122 -10.52 9.09 -4.34
C ARG A 122 -11.38 8.27 -3.38
N VAL A 123 -11.73 8.79 -2.20
CA VAL A 123 -12.55 8.04 -1.21
C VAL A 123 -13.93 7.65 -1.73
N GLY A 124 -14.42 8.32 -2.78
CA GLY A 124 -15.67 7.97 -3.47
C GLY A 124 -15.61 6.63 -4.22
N ALA A 125 -14.41 6.14 -4.54
CA ALA A 125 -14.21 4.83 -5.17
C ALA A 125 -14.16 3.66 -4.17
N LEU A 126 -14.08 3.96 -2.86
CA LEU A 126 -14.04 2.93 -1.84
C LEU A 126 -15.44 2.31 -1.66
N PRO A 127 -15.54 0.97 -1.50
CA PRO A 127 -16.79 0.32 -1.16
C PRO A 127 -17.35 0.82 0.18
N ASP A 128 -18.66 0.67 0.36
CA ASP A 128 -19.33 0.92 1.65
C ASP A 128 -19.29 -0.36 2.50
N ASP A 129 -18.08 -0.76 2.86
CA ASP A 129 -17.80 -1.95 3.67
C ASP A 129 -16.77 -1.64 4.77
N GLY A 130 -16.37 -2.67 5.51
CA GLY A 130 -15.37 -2.54 6.58
C GLY A 130 -14.01 -2.03 6.11
N TYR A 131 -13.59 -2.39 4.89
CA TYR A 131 -12.34 -1.91 4.32
C TYR A 131 -12.43 -0.42 3.96
N GLY A 132 -13.48 -0.02 3.25
CA GLY A 132 -13.69 1.39 2.90
C GLY A 132 -13.84 2.28 4.13
N ALA A 133 -14.56 1.83 5.16
CA ALA A 133 -14.67 2.55 6.43
C ALA A 133 -13.30 2.70 7.13
N MET A 134 -12.48 1.65 7.13
CA MET A 134 -11.15 1.66 7.73
C MET A 134 -10.22 2.68 7.04
N ILE A 135 -10.20 2.71 5.71
CA ILE A 135 -9.36 3.66 4.94
C ILE A 135 -9.84 5.10 5.14
N ARG A 136 -11.16 5.37 5.10
CA ARG A 136 -11.71 6.71 5.37
C ARG A 136 -11.30 7.21 6.75
N ALA A 137 -11.37 6.35 7.76
CA ALA A 137 -10.94 6.70 9.12
C ALA A 137 -9.42 6.92 9.20
N GLY A 138 -8.62 6.13 8.48
CA GLY A 138 -7.17 6.30 8.37
C GLY A 138 -6.77 7.65 7.78
N ILE A 139 -7.42 8.06 6.69
CA ILE A 139 -7.24 9.38 6.05
C ILE A 139 -7.57 10.52 7.03
N GLY A 140 -8.65 10.39 7.81
CA GLY A 140 -8.99 11.36 8.85
C GLY A 140 -7.87 11.51 9.89
N ARG A 141 -7.46 10.40 10.50
CA ARG A 141 -6.41 10.37 11.54
C ARG A 141 -5.06 10.88 11.02
N CYS A 142 -4.67 10.50 9.80
CA CYS A 142 -3.42 10.97 9.20
C CYS A 142 -3.42 12.50 9.02
N GLY A 143 -4.56 13.07 8.62
CA GLY A 143 -4.73 14.52 8.51
C GLY A 143 -4.61 15.23 9.86
N GLU A 144 -5.32 14.74 10.86
CA GLU A 144 -5.25 15.30 12.23
C GLU A 144 -3.81 15.28 12.76
N ARG A 145 -3.10 14.16 12.62
CA ARG A 145 -1.70 14.03 13.03
C ARG A 145 -0.80 15.00 12.28
N LEU A 146 -1.00 15.15 10.98
CA LEU A 146 -0.22 16.07 10.15
C LEU A 146 -0.44 17.54 10.55
N ASP A 147 -1.68 17.93 10.87
CA ASP A 147 -2.01 19.27 11.32
C ASP A 147 -1.44 19.56 12.73
N LEU A 148 -1.35 18.54 13.57
CA LEU A 148 -0.70 18.61 14.89
C LEU A 148 0.83 18.54 14.82
N GLY A 149 1.42 18.28 13.65
CA GLY A 149 2.86 18.05 13.49
C GLY A 149 3.36 16.78 14.17
N ASP A 150 2.47 15.82 14.43
CA ASP A 150 2.79 14.53 15.05
C ASP A 150 3.61 13.68 14.08
N ARG A 151 4.73 13.13 14.58
CA ARG A 151 5.67 12.26 13.85
C ARG A 151 5.70 10.82 14.36
N SER A 152 4.86 10.52 15.36
CA SER A 152 4.69 9.16 15.90
C SER A 152 3.78 8.28 15.05
#